data_AF-A0A2V6FY75-F1
#
_entry.id   AF-A0A2V6FY75-F1
#
_cell.length_a   1.000
_cell.length_b   1.000
_cell.length_c   1.000
_cell.angle_alpha   90.00
_cell.angle_beta   90.00
_cell.angle_gamma   90.00
#
_symmetry.space_group_name_H-M   'P 1'
#
loop_
_entity.id
_entity.type
_entity.pdbx_description
1 polymer ?
#
loop_
_entity_poly.entity_id
_entity_poly.type
_entity_poly.pdbx_seq_one_letter_code
_entity_poly.pdbx_strand_id
1 'polypeptide(L)'
;MAADTKHLHEQIGRAVSDGKLLGSAAENIQALLAGAPSQLYARAVEELAAAGQWDELNDRFYKRLEFGTGGLRGRTIGKIVTAAERGETAHSAVATARPQFPCVGTNAMNSYNISRATQGLVEYVKEWEAKEFVGSAERRPSNKKPRIVIAHDTRFFSKEFTQLTARVAAENGCDAYVFDGPRSTPELSFAVRHLNASAGIVITASHNPPHDNGYKVYFADGAQVIEPHAGGIIAKVNAIASETYTPLPQDRQGTVTTLGPEIDEAYMKRLETIVLDRKVVREAKSLHIVFTPLHG
;
A
#
# COMPACT_ATOMS: atom_id res chain seq x y z
N MET A 1 -29.38 4.28 -11.06
CA MET A 1 -27.98 4.06 -11.51
C MET A 1 -27.68 4.80 -12.81
N ALA A 2 -28.28 4.47 -13.98
CA ALA A 2 -27.92 5.17 -15.24
C ALA A 2 -28.27 6.68 -15.30
N ALA A 3 -29.36 7.11 -14.64
CA ALA A 3 -29.74 8.53 -14.59
C ALA A 3 -28.82 9.37 -13.66
N ASP A 4 -28.35 8.78 -12.56
CA ASP A 4 -27.40 9.41 -11.61
C ASP A 4 -26.06 9.70 -12.26
N THR A 5 -25.54 8.72 -13.01
CA THR A 5 -24.25 8.84 -13.68
C THR A 5 -24.27 9.97 -14.72
N LYS A 6 -25.35 10.12 -15.49
CA LYS A 6 -25.48 11.22 -16.47
C LYS A 6 -25.47 12.59 -15.77
N HIS A 7 -26.19 12.72 -14.66
CA HIS A 7 -26.23 13.96 -13.90
C HIS A 7 -24.85 14.36 -13.35
N LEU A 8 -24.10 13.39 -12.81
CA LEU A 8 -22.75 13.63 -12.32
C LEU A 8 -21.80 14.11 -13.44
N HIS A 9 -21.85 13.48 -14.62
CA HIS A 9 -21.03 13.90 -15.75
C HIS A 9 -21.33 15.34 -16.19
N GLU A 10 -22.60 15.74 -16.22
CA GLU A 10 -23.00 17.11 -16.53
C GLU A 10 -22.54 18.12 -15.46
N GLN A 11 -22.59 17.76 -14.18
CA GLN A 11 -22.05 18.58 -13.09
C GLN A 11 -20.54 18.78 -13.22
N ILE A 12 -19.79 17.70 -13.43
CA ILE A 12 -18.33 17.72 -13.65
C ILE A 12 -18.01 18.59 -14.87
N GLY A 13 -18.71 18.40 -16.00
CA GLY A 13 -18.51 19.19 -17.21
C GLY A 13 -18.69 20.69 -16.97
N ARG A 14 -19.76 21.08 -16.27
CA ARG A 14 -19.98 22.49 -15.88
C ARG A 14 -18.89 23.01 -14.94
N ALA A 15 -18.48 22.23 -13.95
CA ALA A 15 -17.42 22.64 -13.03
C ALA A 15 -16.07 22.87 -13.72
N VAL A 16 -15.76 22.08 -14.76
CA VAL A 16 -14.58 22.31 -15.61
C VAL A 16 -14.74 23.59 -16.44
N SER A 17 -15.89 23.80 -17.09
CA SER A 17 -16.14 25.03 -17.86
C SER A 17 -16.10 26.30 -17.01
N ASP A 18 -16.54 26.21 -15.76
CA ASP A 18 -16.50 27.29 -14.77
C ASP A 18 -15.09 27.50 -14.16
N GLY A 19 -14.11 26.65 -14.47
CA GLY A 19 -12.76 26.72 -13.90
C GLY A 19 -12.64 26.27 -12.44
N LYS A 20 -13.68 25.62 -11.89
CA LYS A 20 -13.71 25.12 -10.50
C LYS A 20 -13.04 23.75 -10.36
N LEU A 21 -13.12 22.92 -11.40
CA LEU A 21 -12.50 21.59 -11.45
C LEU A 21 -11.45 21.56 -12.57
N LEU A 22 -10.28 21.01 -12.28
CA LEU A 22 -9.22 20.82 -13.26
C LEU A 22 -9.65 19.77 -14.31
N GLY A 23 -9.26 19.99 -15.57
CA GLY A 23 -9.50 19.01 -16.64
C GLY A 23 -8.91 17.63 -16.32
N SER A 24 -7.69 17.60 -15.77
CA SER A 24 -7.05 16.34 -15.33
C SER A 24 -7.79 15.65 -14.18
N ALA A 25 -8.41 16.42 -13.28
CA ALA A 25 -9.24 15.87 -12.21
C ALA A 25 -10.50 15.20 -12.78
N ALA A 26 -11.18 15.86 -13.72
CA ALA A 26 -12.34 15.28 -14.41
C ALA A 26 -11.97 13.98 -15.16
N GLU A 27 -10.86 13.97 -15.90
CA GLU A 27 -10.38 12.78 -16.62
C GLU A 27 -10.09 11.61 -15.66
N ASN A 28 -9.43 11.88 -14.54
CA ASN A 28 -9.11 10.85 -13.55
C ASN A 28 -10.34 10.34 -12.79
N ILE A 29 -11.34 11.20 -12.52
CA ILE A 29 -12.64 10.78 -11.98
C ILE A 29 -13.31 9.81 -12.94
N GLN A 30 -13.42 10.18 -14.22
CA GLN A 30 -14.04 9.33 -15.24
C GLN A 30 -13.31 7.99 -15.38
N ALA A 31 -11.97 8.02 -15.43
CA ALA A 31 -11.16 6.81 -15.50
C ALA A 31 -11.36 5.88 -14.29
N LEU A 32 -11.46 6.43 -13.07
CA LEU A 32 -11.73 5.64 -11.87
C LEU A 32 -13.11 5.00 -11.93
N LEU A 33 -14.16 5.78 -12.23
CA LEU A 33 -15.54 5.30 -12.24
C LEU A 33 -15.81 4.27 -13.35
N ALA A 34 -15.12 4.38 -14.48
CA ALA A 34 -15.18 3.38 -15.55
C ALA A 34 -14.37 2.11 -15.23
N GLY A 35 -13.21 2.27 -14.58
CA GLY A 35 -12.25 1.19 -14.37
C GLY A 35 -12.53 0.33 -13.14
N ALA A 36 -13.20 0.85 -12.12
CA ALA A 36 -13.40 0.17 -10.84
C ALA A 36 -14.84 0.37 -10.34
N PRO A 37 -15.76 -0.57 -10.63
CA PRO A 37 -17.19 -0.40 -10.37
C PRO A 37 -17.52 -0.66 -8.89
N SER A 38 -16.98 0.17 -8.00
CA SER A 38 -17.37 0.23 -6.60
C SER A 38 -18.40 1.33 -6.41
N GLN A 39 -19.53 0.99 -5.78
CA GLN A 39 -20.54 2.00 -5.42
C GLN A 39 -19.98 3.07 -4.47
N LEU A 40 -18.96 2.74 -3.67
CA LEU A 40 -18.26 3.70 -2.82
C LEU A 40 -17.67 4.85 -3.63
N TYR A 41 -17.07 4.55 -4.79
CA TYR A 41 -16.37 5.57 -5.58
C TYR A 41 -17.34 6.57 -6.20
N ALA A 42 -18.41 6.06 -6.82
CA ALA A 42 -19.46 6.91 -7.38
C ALA A 42 -20.08 7.81 -6.30
N ARG A 43 -20.50 7.21 -5.17
CA ARG A 43 -21.15 7.95 -4.08
C ARG A 43 -20.24 9.01 -3.46
N ALA A 44 -18.97 8.71 -3.21
CA ALA A 44 -18.05 9.70 -2.64
C ALA A 44 -17.84 10.90 -3.59
N VAL A 45 -17.71 10.66 -4.90
CA VAL A 45 -17.58 11.73 -5.89
C VAL A 45 -18.87 12.54 -6.02
N GLU A 46 -20.03 11.87 -6.06
CA GLU A 46 -21.35 12.50 -6.12
C GLU A 46 -21.60 13.40 -4.90
N GLU A 47 -21.29 12.93 -3.69
CA GLU A 47 -21.46 13.71 -2.46
C GLU A 47 -20.60 14.98 -2.47
N LEU A 48 -19.33 14.89 -2.90
CA LEU A 48 -18.45 16.06 -3.00
C LEU A 48 -18.90 17.04 -4.09
N ALA A 49 -19.30 16.53 -5.26
CA ALA A 49 -19.78 17.36 -6.37
C ALA A 49 -21.08 18.09 -6.02
N ALA A 50 -22.06 17.39 -5.43
CA ALA A 50 -23.32 17.96 -4.98
C ALA A 50 -23.13 19.03 -3.89
N ALA A 51 -22.12 18.87 -3.03
CA ALA A 51 -21.76 19.84 -2.00
C ALA A 51 -20.82 20.97 -2.50
N GLY A 52 -20.49 20.99 -3.80
CA GLY A 52 -19.62 22.01 -4.40
C GLY A 52 -18.16 21.95 -3.94
N GLN A 53 -17.70 20.81 -3.41
CA GLN A 53 -16.35 20.61 -2.87
C GLN A 53 -15.32 20.33 -3.98
N TRP A 54 -15.23 21.25 -4.94
CA TRP A 54 -14.38 21.10 -6.12
C TRP A 54 -12.88 21.10 -5.80
N ASP A 55 -12.45 21.86 -4.79
CA ASP A 55 -11.05 21.87 -4.33
C ASP A 55 -10.63 20.52 -3.76
N GLU A 56 -11.51 19.87 -2.98
CA GLU A 56 -11.25 18.52 -2.47
C GLU A 56 -11.22 17.50 -3.60
N LEU A 57 -12.09 17.63 -4.61
CA LEU A 57 -12.03 16.80 -5.82
C LEU A 57 -10.73 17.04 -6.61
N ASN A 58 -10.28 18.29 -6.74
CA ASN A 58 -8.99 18.60 -7.36
C ASN A 58 -7.87 17.90 -6.59
N ASP A 59 -7.77 18.06 -5.28
CA ASP A 59 -6.72 17.42 -4.46
C ASP A 59 -6.68 15.88 -4.61
N ARG A 60 -7.86 15.26 -4.70
CA ARG A 60 -8.02 13.79 -4.81
C ARG A 60 -7.75 13.24 -6.21
N PHE A 61 -7.92 14.05 -7.26
CA PHE A 61 -7.96 13.57 -8.63
C PHE A 61 -7.08 14.31 -9.63
N TYR A 62 -6.41 15.41 -9.28
CA TYR A 62 -5.60 16.18 -10.24
C TYR A 62 -4.51 15.35 -10.94
N LYS A 63 -4.07 14.26 -10.30
CA LYS A 63 -3.17 13.26 -10.86
C LYS A 63 -3.47 11.85 -10.35
N ARG A 64 -2.69 10.88 -10.79
CA ARG A 64 -2.60 9.56 -10.17
C ARG A 64 -1.50 9.57 -9.10
N LEU A 65 -1.70 8.83 -8.02
CA LEU A 65 -0.69 8.69 -6.98
C LEU A 65 0.56 8.05 -7.59
N GLU A 66 1.66 8.79 -7.58
CA GLU A 66 2.90 8.35 -8.19
C GLU A 66 3.59 7.30 -7.32
N PHE A 67 4.02 6.22 -7.97
CA PHE A 67 4.97 5.28 -7.38
C PHE A 67 6.37 5.84 -7.59
N GLY A 68 7.03 6.26 -6.51
CA GLY A 68 8.41 6.74 -6.55
C GLY A 68 9.41 5.66 -6.14
N THR A 69 10.70 6.01 -6.06
CA THR A 69 11.76 5.15 -5.49
C THR A 69 11.44 4.73 -4.05
N GLY A 70 10.71 5.57 -3.32
CA GLY A 70 10.24 5.28 -1.98
C GLY A 70 8.94 4.47 -1.89
N GLY A 71 8.33 4.09 -3.02
CA GLY A 71 6.99 3.52 -3.12
C GLY A 71 5.87 4.58 -3.21
N LEU A 72 4.67 4.26 -2.72
CA LEU A 72 3.52 5.18 -2.65
C LEU A 72 3.47 5.90 -1.30
N ARG A 73 3.08 7.17 -1.29
CA ARG A 73 2.70 7.90 -0.07
C ARG A 73 1.62 8.92 -0.40
N GLY A 74 0.56 8.96 0.40
CA GLY A 74 -0.51 9.92 0.21
C GLY A 74 -1.53 9.88 1.34
N ARG A 75 -2.52 10.77 1.24
CA ARG A 75 -3.60 10.85 2.22
C ARG A 75 -4.50 9.62 2.09
N THR A 76 -4.74 8.95 3.21
CA THR A 76 -5.73 7.87 3.32
C THR A 76 -7.04 8.35 3.93
N ILE A 77 -7.05 9.54 4.55
CA ILE A 77 -8.25 10.24 5.01
C ILE A 77 -8.29 11.62 4.33
N GLY A 78 -9.39 11.94 3.65
CA GLY A 78 -9.59 13.23 2.96
C GLY A 78 -9.64 14.43 3.92
N LYS A 79 -9.55 15.68 3.41
CA LYS A 79 -9.81 16.86 4.27
C LYS A 79 -11.29 16.89 4.63
N ILE A 80 -12.13 16.47 3.68
CA ILE A 80 -13.57 16.34 3.84
C ILE A 80 -13.90 14.86 3.73
N VAL A 81 -14.43 14.26 4.79
CA VAL A 81 -14.80 12.84 4.79
C VAL A 81 -16.28 12.69 4.41
N THR A 82 -16.54 12.02 3.30
CA THR A 82 -17.91 11.84 2.78
C THR A 82 -18.73 10.93 3.71
N ALA A 83 -20.06 10.96 3.61
CA ALA A 83 -20.90 10.00 4.30
C ALA A 83 -20.64 8.58 3.79
N ALA A 84 -20.41 8.42 2.48
CA ALA A 84 -20.00 7.15 1.89
C ALA A 84 -18.69 6.60 2.50
N GLU A 85 -17.69 7.43 2.74
CA GLU A 85 -16.41 7.04 3.36
C GLU A 85 -16.55 6.74 4.86
N ARG A 86 -17.35 7.54 5.57
CA ARG A 86 -17.66 7.30 6.99
C ARG A 86 -18.38 5.97 7.19
N GLY A 87 -19.20 5.57 6.23
CA GLY A 87 -19.98 4.35 6.28
C GLY A 87 -20.95 4.32 7.48
N GLU A 88 -21.29 3.12 7.94
CA GLU A 88 -22.26 2.93 9.03
C GLU A 88 -21.66 3.20 10.43
N THR A 89 -20.35 3.42 10.52
CA THR A 89 -19.66 3.83 11.75
C THR A 89 -19.94 5.31 12.09
N ALA A 90 -21.22 5.68 12.17
CA ALA A 90 -21.72 6.98 12.60
C ALA A 90 -21.92 7.06 14.13
N HIS A 91 -21.39 6.10 14.91
CA HIS A 91 -21.55 6.09 16.38
C HIS A 91 -20.62 7.05 17.13
N SER A 92 -19.79 7.83 16.41
CA SER A 92 -18.95 8.85 17.02
C SER A 92 -19.06 10.13 16.21
N ALA A 93 -19.75 11.14 16.74
CA ALA A 93 -19.82 12.51 16.23
C ALA A 93 -18.47 13.27 16.29
N VAL A 94 -17.35 12.56 16.48
CA VAL A 94 -16.02 13.16 16.60
C VAL A 94 -15.40 13.31 15.21
N ALA A 95 -15.11 14.55 14.82
CA ALA A 95 -14.48 14.90 13.54
C ALA A 95 -13.10 14.26 13.31
N THR A 96 -12.50 13.62 14.33
CA THR A 96 -11.20 12.94 14.28
C THR A 96 -11.32 11.41 14.24
N ALA A 97 -12.52 10.85 14.16
CA ALA A 97 -12.71 9.41 14.10
C ALA A 97 -12.26 8.85 12.74
N ARG A 98 -11.62 7.68 12.76
CA ARG A 98 -11.24 6.93 11.56
C ARG A 98 -12.50 6.58 10.75
N PRO A 99 -12.57 6.90 9.44
CA PRO A 99 -13.69 6.46 8.60
C PRO A 99 -13.70 4.94 8.40
N GLN A 100 -14.85 4.38 8.00
CA GLN A 100 -14.95 2.95 7.65
C GLN A 100 -14.12 2.62 6.42
N PHE A 101 -14.07 3.53 5.44
CA PHE A 101 -13.36 3.35 4.17
C PHE A 101 -12.28 4.42 3.96
N PRO A 102 -11.18 4.10 3.26
CA PRO A 102 -10.16 5.07 2.92
C PRO A 102 -10.67 6.08 1.88
N CYS A 103 -9.98 7.21 1.80
CA CYS A 103 -10.23 8.30 0.87
C CYS A 103 -10.34 7.81 -0.59
N VAL A 104 -11.45 8.15 -1.24
CA VAL A 104 -11.64 7.93 -2.67
C VAL A 104 -10.91 9.02 -3.46
N GLY A 105 -10.00 8.60 -4.35
CA GLY A 105 -9.20 9.50 -5.18
C GLY A 105 -8.10 8.75 -5.93
N THR A 106 -7.82 9.14 -7.17
CA THR A 106 -6.68 8.59 -7.91
C THR A 106 -5.34 9.03 -7.31
N ASN A 107 -5.30 10.18 -6.63
CA ASN A 107 -4.17 10.73 -5.87
C ASN A 107 -4.29 10.46 -4.35
N ALA A 108 -4.95 9.37 -3.95
CA ALA A 108 -5.12 9.00 -2.54
C ALA A 108 -4.54 7.62 -2.22
N MET A 109 -4.19 7.40 -0.96
CA MET A 109 -3.73 6.11 -0.47
C MET A 109 -4.93 5.23 -0.10
N ASN A 110 -5.30 4.32 -1.00
CA ASN A 110 -6.53 3.52 -0.93
C ASN A 110 -6.34 2.16 -1.61
N SER A 111 -7.42 1.36 -1.62
CA SER A 111 -7.44 0.03 -2.25
C SER A 111 -7.05 0.07 -3.72
N TYR A 112 -7.48 1.10 -4.46
CA TYR A 112 -7.17 1.25 -5.88
C TYR A 112 -5.67 1.30 -6.14
N ASN A 113 -4.96 2.18 -5.43
CA ASN A 113 -3.52 2.32 -5.61
C ASN A 113 -2.72 1.16 -4.97
N ILE A 114 -3.17 0.59 -3.85
CA ILE A 114 -2.55 -0.61 -3.26
C ILE A 114 -2.59 -1.79 -4.23
N SER A 115 -3.77 -2.07 -4.82
CA SER A 115 -3.95 -3.20 -5.74
C SER A 115 -3.08 -3.04 -6.98
N ARG A 116 -3.03 -1.83 -7.56
CA ARG A 116 -2.16 -1.53 -8.71
C ARG A 116 -0.67 -1.68 -8.39
N ALA A 117 -0.24 -1.14 -7.26
CA ALA A 117 1.15 -1.27 -6.79
C ALA A 117 1.55 -2.73 -6.57
N THR A 118 0.66 -3.52 -5.95
CA THR A 118 0.91 -4.93 -5.65
C THR A 118 0.99 -5.77 -6.93
N GLN A 119 0.05 -5.58 -7.87
CA GLN A 119 0.09 -6.24 -9.17
C GLN A 119 1.38 -5.92 -9.93
N GLY A 120 1.75 -4.64 -10.00
CA GLY A 120 2.97 -4.21 -10.70
C GLY A 120 4.25 -4.79 -10.07
N LEU A 121 4.32 -4.83 -8.74
CA LEU A 121 5.45 -5.45 -8.03
C LEU A 121 5.54 -6.96 -8.30
N VAL A 122 4.43 -7.69 -8.20
CA VAL A 122 4.42 -9.14 -8.43
C VAL A 122 4.83 -9.47 -9.86
N GLU A 123 4.32 -8.71 -10.84
CA GLU A 123 4.69 -8.87 -12.24
C GLU A 123 6.18 -8.58 -12.46
N TYR A 124 6.71 -7.49 -11.87
CA TYR A 124 8.13 -7.16 -11.94
C TYR A 124 9.01 -8.25 -11.35
N VAL A 125 8.67 -8.75 -10.15
CA VAL A 125 9.44 -9.78 -9.45
C VAL A 125 9.47 -11.08 -10.24
N LYS A 126 8.34 -11.50 -10.82
CA LYS A 126 8.28 -12.68 -11.70
C LYS A 126 9.21 -12.56 -12.89
N GLU A 127 9.18 -11.41 -13.57
CA GLU A 127 10.04 -11.16 -14.72
C GLU A 127 11.51 -11.12 -14.33
N TRP A 128 11.84 -10.46 -13.22
CA TRP A 128 13.21 -10.38 -12.71
C TRP A 128 13.74 -11.77 -12.33
N GLU A 129 13.01 -12.54 -11.52
CA GLU A 129 13.43 -13.90 -11.15
C GLU A 129 13.59 -14.78 -12.41
N ALA A 130 12.65 -14.71 -13.35
CA ALA A 130 12.75 -15.48 -14.59
C ALA A 130 14.03 -15.18 -15.38
N LYS A 131 14.56 -13.95 -15.33
CA LYS A 131 15.81 -13.57 -16.00
C LYS A 131 17.06 -13.99 -15.22
N GLU A 132 17.09 -13.74 -13.91
CA GLU A 132 18.25 -14.08 -13.05
C GLU A 132 18.55 -15.58 -13.06
N PHE A 133 17.51 -16.43 -13.13
CA PHE A 133 17.70 -17.89 -13.15
C PHE A 133 18.01 -18.47 -14.54
N VAL A 134 18.02 -17.67 -15.62
CA VAL A 134 18.48 -18.11 -16.94
C VAL A 134 20.00 -18.28 -16.93
N GLY A 135 20.46 -19.53 -16.83
CA GLY A 135 21.89 -19.88 -16.88
C GLY A 135 22.52 -20.23 -15.53
N SER A 136 21.80 -20.08 -14.43
CA SER A 136 22.24 -20.60 -13.12
C SER A 136 22.19 -22.14 -13.09
N ALA A 137 23.24 -22.79 -12.58
CA ALA A 137 23.26 -24.24 -12.35
C ALA A 137 22.19 -24.68 -11.33
N GLU A 138 21.79 -23.75 -10.45
CA GLU A 138 20.68 -23.85 -9.52
C GLU A 138 19.42 -23.21 -10.12
N ARG A 139 18.88 -23.79 -11.20
CA ARG A 139 17.54 -23.40 -11.66
C ARG A 139 16.57 -23.53 -10.49
N ARG A 140 15.89 -22.43 -10.14
CA ARG A 140 14.69 -22.52 -9.29
C ARG A 140 13.77 -23.58 -9.91
N PRO A 141 13.24 -24.55 -9.14
CA PRO A 141 12.25 -25.49 -9.66
C PRO A 141 11.13 -24.68 -10.32
N SER A 142 10.63 -25.11 -11.48
CA SER A 142 9.57 -24.42 -12.23
C SER A 142 8.30 -24.14 -11.42
N ASN A 143 8.17 -24.78 -10.24
CA ASN A 143 7.04 -24.66 -9.33
C ASN A 143 7.28 -23.70 -8.15
N LYS A 144 8.44 -23.05 -8.01
CA LYS A 144 8.70 -22.14 -6.88
C LYS A 144 8.21 -20.74 -7.21
N LYS A 145 7.12 -20.32 -6.56
CA LYS A 145 6.53 -18.99 -6.68
C LYS A 145 7.44 -17.92 -6.06
N PRO A 146 7.42 -16.67 -6.55
CA PRO A 146 8.09 -15.57 -5.84
C PRO A 146 7.51 -15.39 -4.45
N ARG A 147 8.29 -14.81 -3.54
CA ARG A 147 7.89 -14.62 -2.15
C ARG A 147 8.00 -13.16 -1.79
N ILE A 148 7.00 -12.63 -1.07
CA ILE A 148 7.05 -11.29 -0.51
C ILE A 148 6.76 -11.32 0.99
N VAL A 149 7.46 -10.48 1.75
CA VAL A 149 7.20 -10.25 3.17
C VAL A 149 6.47 -8.92 3.35
N ILE A 150 5.39 -8.90 4.10
CA ILE A 150 4.54 -7.73 4.28
C ILE A 150 4.46 -7.40 5.77
N ALA A 151 4.85 -6.17 6.12
CA ALA A 151 4.70 -5.59 7.44
C ALA A 151 3.85 -4.31 7.36
N HIS A 152 3.42 -3.82 8.51
CA HIS A 152 2.80 -2.51 8.62
C HIS A 152 3.12 -1.83 9.95
N ASP A 153 2.90 -0.52 10.00
CA ASP A 153 2.88 0.26 11.23
C ASP A 153 1.46 0.41 11.80
N THR A 154 1.32 1.24 12.83
CA THR A 154 0.08 1.48 13.58
C THR A 154 -0.89 2.48 12.94
N ARG A 155 -0.66 2.91 11.70
CA ARG A 155 -1.52 3.91 11.02
C ARG A 155 -2.91 3.37 10.71
N PHE A 156 -3.84 4.29 10.46
CA PHE A 156 -5.16 3.94 9.95
C PHE A 156 -5.05 3.17 8.62
N PHE A 157 -5.90 2.15 8.50
CA PHE A 157 -5.96 1.25 7.33
C PHE A 157 -4.72 0.40 7.08
N SER A 158 -3.66 0.51 7.88
CA SER A 158 -2.41 -0.25 7.67
C SER A 158 -2.64 -1.77 7.66
N LYS A 159 -3.45 -2.27 8.60
CA LYS A 159 -3.82 -3.69 8.67
C LYS A 159 -4.60 -4.14 7.43
N GLU A 160 -5.60 -3.37 7.04
CA GLU A 160 -6.47 -3.66 5.90
C GLU A 160 -5.70 -3.61 4.57
N PHE A 161 -4.78 -2.65 4.42
CA PHE A 161 -3.90 -2.57 3.27
C PHE A 161 -2.91 -3.73 3.22
N THR A 162 -2.35 -4.15 4.36
CA THR A 162 -1.53 -5.37 4.42
C THR A 162 -2.31 -6.61 3.97
N GLN A 163 -3.55 -6.77 4.44
CA GLN A 163 -4.41 -7.90 4.04
C GLN A 163 -4.76 -7.84 2.54
N LEU A 164 -5.06 -6.65 2.02
CA LEU A 164 -5.30 -6.44 0.59
C LEU A 164 -4.06 -6.79 -0.24
N THR A 165 -2.89 -6.29 0.15
CA THR A 165 -1.61 -6.59 -0.51
C THR A 165 -1.34 -8.10 -0.51
N ALA A 166 -1.51 -8.78 0.62
CA ALA A 166 -1.29 -10.22 0.71
C ALA A 166 -2.23 -11.00 -0.21
N ARG A 167 -3.53 -10.65 -0.22
CA ARG A 167 -4.53 -11.27 -1.10
C ARG A 167 -4.20 -11.04 -2.57
N VAL A 168 -3.95 -9.79 -2.97
CA VAL A 168 -3.62 -9.45 -4.36
C VAL A 168 -2.36 -10.18 -4.83
N ALA A 169 -1.34 -10.28 -3.97
CA ALA A 169 -0.13 -11.02 -4.30
C ALA A 169 -0.38 -12.53 -4.49
N ALA A 170 -1.10 -13.15 -3.57
CA ALA A 170 -1.48 -14.56 -3.66
C ALA A 170 -2.33 -14.85 -4.91
N GLU A 171 -3.37 -14.06 -5.16
CA GLU A 171 -4.22 -14.20 -6.35
C GLU A 171 -3.45 -14.02 -7.66
N ASN A 172 -2.34 -13.27 -7.63
CA ASN A 172 -1.41 -13.10 -8.75
C ASN A 172 -0.24 -14.10 -8.71
N GLY A 173 -0.28 -15.16 -7.90
CA GLY A 173 0.71 -16.25 -7.97
C GLY A 173 2.03 -15.99 -7.22
N CYS A 174 1.99 -15.15 -6.18
CA CYS A 174 3.12 -14.88 -5.29
C CYS A 174 2.79 -15.30 -3.86
N ASP A 175 3.71 -16.01 -3.19
CA ASP A 175 3.55 -16.35 -1.78
C ASP A 175 3.76 -15.10 -0.91
N ALA A 176 2.78 -14.77 -0.09
CA ALA A 176 2.82 -13.64 0.83
C ALA A 176 3.02 -14.11 2.27
N TYR A 177 4.02 -13.56 2.94
CA TYR A 177 4.32 -13.76 4.35
C TYR A 177 3.97 -12.48 5.10
N VAL A 178 3.11 -12.57 6.11
CA VAL A 178 2.51 -11.40 6.76
C VAL A 178 2.71 -11.49 8.26
N PHE A 179 3.20 -10.45 8.90
CA PHE A 179 3.25 -10.41 10.37
C PHE A 179 1.84 -10.36 10.99
N ASP A 180 1.70 -10.93 12.18
CA ASP A 180 0.42 -10.99 12.92
C ASP A 180 -0.06 -9.63 13.46
N GLY A 181 0.80 -8.62 13.44
CA GLY A 181 0.52 -7.24 13.82
C GLY A 181 1.60 -6.27 13.35
N PRO A 182 1.67 -5.07 13.94
CA PRO A 182 2.65 -4.08 13.58
C PRO A 182 4.08 -4.60 13.77
N ARG A 183 4.94 -4.31 12.79
CA ARG A 183 6.37 -4.65 12.84
C ARG A 183 7.23 -3.55 12.23
N SER A 184 8.42 -3.41 12.77
CA SER A 184 9.33 -2.34 12.38
C SER A 184 9.88 -2.55 10.97
N THR A 185 10.21 -1.46 10.27
CA THR A 185 10.91 -1.53 8.99
C THR A 185 12.21 -2.36 9.02
N PRO A 186 13.10 -2.24 10.03
CA PRO A 186 14.31 -3.07 10.07
C PRO A 186 14.02 -4.56 10.28
N GLU A 187 12.92 -4.91 10.95
CA GLU A 187 12.51 -6.31 11.11
C GLU A 187 11.93 -6.90 9.83
N LEU A 188 11.16 -6.13 9.04
CA LEU A 188 10.84 -6.50 7.66
C LEU A 188 12.14 -6.77 6.87
N SER A 189 13.08 -5.82 6.89
CA SER A 189 14.34 -5.93 6.13
C SER A 189 15.13 -7.18 6.52
N PHE A 190 15.13 -7.54 7.79
CA PHE A 190 15.66 -8.81 8.27
C PHE A 190 14.86 -10.00 7.72
N ALA A 191 13.54 -10.02 7.87
CA ALA A 191 12.69 -11.12 7.47
C ALA A 191 12.75 -11.43 5.97
N VAL A 192 12.85 -10.40 5.11
CA VAL A 192 13.04 -10.58 3.66
C VAL A 192 14.27 -11.43 3.37
N ARG A 193 15.41 -11.09 3.98
CA ARG A 193 16.65 -11.84 3.82
C ARG A 193 16.59 -13.21 4.49
N HIS A 194 16.03 -13.27 5.70
CA HIS A 194 15.93 -14.50 6.48
C HIS A 194 15.10 -15.57 5.78
N LEU A 195 14.02 -15.17 5.09
CA LEU A 195 13.12 -16.07 4.36
C LEU A 195 13.52 -16.27 2.89
N ASN A 196 14.61 -15.64 2.45
CA ASN A 196 15.02 -15.55 1.05
C ASN A 196 13.85 -15.13 0.14
N ALA A 197 13.15 -14.08 0.56
CA ALA A 197 12.06 -13.49 -0.18
C ALA A 197 12.59 -12.58 -1.30
N SER A 198 11.82 -12.47 -2.37
CA SER A 198 12.16 -11.69 -3.55
C SER A 198 12.00 -10.18 -3.31
N ALA A 199 11.06 -9.81 -2.45
CA ALA A 199 10.82 -8.42 -2.05
C ALA A 199 10.15 -8.36 -0.66
N GLY A 200 10.07 -7.16 -0.11
CA GLY A 200 9.27 -6.84 1.06
C GLY A 200 8.48 -5.56 0.88
N ILE A 201 7.39 -5.44 1.63
CA ILE A 201 6.49 -4.28 1.62
C ILE A 201 6.24 -3.86 3.06
N VAL A 202 6.45 -2.58 3.36
CA VAL A 202 5.95 -1.99 4.61
C VAL A 202 4.87 -0.98 4.30
N ILE A 203 3.69 -1.19 4.87
CA ILE A 203 2.60 -0.23 4.84
C ILE A 203 2.85 0.81 5.94
N THR A 204 3.35 1.98 5.53
CA THR A 204 3.72 3.08 6.45
C THR A 204 3.99 4.37 5.69
N ALA A 205 3.56 5.50 6.26
CA ALA A 205 4.04 6.84 5.89
C ALA A 205 5.08 7.38 6.89
N SER A 206 5.75 6.51 7.66
CA SER A 206 6.79 6.86 8.63
C SER A 206 6.31 7.86 9.68
N HIS A 207 6.74 9.11 9.62
CA HIS A 207 6.41 10.17 10.60
C HIS A 207 5.39 11.18 10.07
N ASN A 208 4.83 10.96 8.89
CA ASN A 208 3.79 11.81 8.33
C ASN A 208 2.56 11.91 9.26
N PRO A 209 1.70 12.94 9.10
CA PRO A 209 0.45 13.05 9.84
C PRO A 209 -0.41 11.77 9.82
N PRO A 210 -1.29 11.54 10.82
CA PRO A 210 -2.06 10.29 10.95
C PRO A 210 -3.04 10.04 9.81
N HIS A 211 -3.41 11.08 9.05
CA HIS A 211 -4.27 10.95 7.86
C HIS A 211 -3.52 10.49 6.61
N ASP A 212 -2.20 10.32 6.68
CA ASP A 212 -1.37 9.75 5.61
C ASP A 212 -1.07 8.27 5.85
N ASN A 213 -0.93 7.52 4.76
CA ASN A 213 -0.33 6.19 4.78
C ASN A 213 0.55 6.00 3.54
N GLY A 214 1.25 4.87 3.44
CA GLY A 214 2.17 4.60 2.35
C GLY A 214 2.40 3.12 2.12
N TYR A 215 3.05 2.82 1.01
CA TYR A 215 3.43 1.48 0.58
C TYR A 215 4.89 1.57 0.13
N LYS A 216 5.83 1.08 0.94
CA LYS A 216 7.27 1.12 0.60
C LYS A 216 7.74 -0.27 0.21
N VAL A 217 8.56 -0.35 -0.83
CA VAL A 217 9.10 -1.62 -1.33
C VAL A 217 10.57 -1.77 -0.99
N TYR A 218 10.92 -2.97 -0.57
CA TYR A 218 12.26 -3.44 -0.29
C TYR A 218 12.55 -4.62 -1.22
N PHE A 219 13.79 -4.79 -1.67
CA PHE A 219 14.14 -5.89 -2.57
C PHE A 219 14.82 -7.05 -1.84
N ALA A 220 15.27 -8.07 -2.57
CA ALA A 220 15.79 -9.32 -2.01
C ALA A 220 16.98 -9.15 -1.06
N ASP A 221 17.74 -8.06 -1.17
CA ASP A 221 18.83 -7.68 -0.27
C ASP A 221 18.35 -7.05 1.05
N GLY A 222 17.04 -6.89 1.22
CA GLY A 222 16.41 -6.24 2.37
C GLY A 222 16.57 -4.71 2.39
N ALA A 223 17.11 -4.09 1.34
CA ALA A 223 17.21 -2.64 1.21
C ALA A 223 15.98 -2.08 0.50
N GLN A 224 15.69 -0.79 0.73
CA GLN A 224 14.64 -0.09 -0.01
C GLN A 224 15.01 -0.05 -1.50
N VAL A 225 14.03 -0.21 -2.39
CA VAL A 225 14.29 -0.28 -3.83
C VAL A 225 14.97 0.99 -4.35
N ILE A 226 16.04 0.78 -5.11
CA ILE A 226 16.74 1.77 -5.93
C ILE A 226 16.77 1.30 -7.39
N GLU A 227 17.33 2.09 -8.30
CA GLU A 227 17.55 1.62 -9.67
C GLU A 227 18.48 0.40 -9.71
N PRO A 228 18.25 -0.56 -10.63
CA PRO A 228 17.23 -0.55 -11.71
C PRO A 228 15.84 -1.08 -11.28
N HIS A 229 15.69 -1.55 -10.04
CA HIS A 229 14.45 -2.16 -9.56
C HIS A 229 13.32 -1.14 -9.43
N ALA A 230 13.63 0.07 -8.96
CA ALA A 230 12.66 1.16 -8.84
C ALA A 230 12.00 1.47 -10.20
N GLY A 231 12.77 1.78 -11.23
CA GLY A 231 12.24 2.08 -12.56
C GLY A 231 11.44 0.92 -13.16
N GLY A 232 11.89 -0.32 -12.97
CA GLY A 232 11.17 -1.51 -13.43
C GLY A 232 9.80 -1.71 -12.77
N ILE A 233 9.72 -1.53 -11.45
CA ILE A 233 8.45 -1.60 -10.71
C ILE A 233 7.52 -0.46 -11.15
N ILE A 234 8.04 0.76 -11.26
CA ILE A 234 7.28 1.94 -11.68
C ILE A 234 6.63 1.71 -13.05
N ALA A 235 7.40 1.17 -14.01
CA ALA A 235 6.89 0.86 -15.34
C ALA A 235 5.72 -0.13 -15.28
N LYS A 236 5.83 -1.21 -14.48
CA LYS A 236 4.76 -2.20 -14.31
C LYS A 236 3.52 -1.60 -13.64
N VAL A 237 3.68 -0.82 -12.58
CA VAL A 237 2.57 -0.17 -11.87
C VAL A 237 1.83 0.82 -12.77
N ASN A 238 2.55 1.60 -13.56
CA ASN A 238 1.95 2.58 -14.47
C ASN A 238 1.21 1.92 -15.65
N ALA A 239 1.59 0.72 -16.05
CA ALA A 239 0.87 -0.07 -17.05
C ALA A 239 -0.48 -0.60 -16.55
N ILE A 240 -0.70 -0.68 -15.23
CA ILE A 240 -1.98 -1.11 -14.65
C ILE A 240 -2.94 0.09 -14.59
N ALA A 241 -4.05 0.00 -15.33
CA ALA A 241 -5.07 1.05 -15.38
C ALA A 241 -6.17 0.91 -14.31
N SER A 242 -6.42 -0.30 -13.81
CA SER A 242 -7.51 -0.61 -12.89
C SER A 242 -7.05 -1.45 -11.70
N GLU A 243 -7.77 -1.34 -10.58
CA GLU A 243 -7.64 -2.28 -9.46
C GLU A 243 -8.33 -3.63 -9.72
N THR A 244 -9.22 -3.69 -10.72
CA THR A 244 -9.90 -4.92 -11.13
C THR A 244 -8.96 -5.75 -11.98
N TYR A 245 -8.80 -7.02 -11.61
CA TYR A 245 -8.06 -8.03 -12.37
C TYR A 245 -8.74 -9.38 -12.23
N THR A 246 -8.35 -10.32 -13.08
CA THR A 246 -8.79 -11.72 -12.98
C THR A 246 -7.75 -12.48 -12.15
N PRO A 247 -8.10 -12.99 -10.95
CA PRO A 247 -7.23 -13.87 -10.18
C PRO A 247 -6.77 -15.07 -11.01
N LEU A 248 -5.56 -15.56 -10.75
CA LEU A 248 -5.13 -16.83 -11.33
C LEU A 248 -6.05 -17.97 -10.84
N PRO A 249 -6.17 -19.07 -11.60
CA PRO A 249 -6.75 -20.31 -11.11
C PRO A 249 -6.11 -20.76 -9.80
N GLN A 250 -6.90 -21.38 -8.91
CA GLN A 250 -6.51 -21.65 -7.52
C GLN A 250 -5.21 -22.47 -7.38
N ASP A 251 -4.95 -23.40 -8.30
CA ASP A 251 -3.71 -24.19 -8.38
C ASP A 251 -2.46 -23.35 -8.72
N ARG A 252 -2.65 -22.20 -9.36
CA ARG A 252 -1.60 -21.24 -9.74
C ARG A 252 -1.48 -20.05 -8.79
N GLN A 253 -2.42 -19.85 -7.86
CA GLN A 253 -2.35 -18.81 -6.83
C GLN A 253 -1.26 -19.11 -5.80
N GLY A 254 -0.62 -18.09 -5.25
CA GLY A 254 0.28 -18.19 -4.12
C GLY A 254 -0.45 -18.45 -2.80
N THR A 255 0.32 -18.57 -1.73
CA THR A 255 -0.18 -18.77 -0.38
C THR A 255 -0.09 -17.49 0.44
N VAL A 256 -0.95 -17.34 1.45
CA VAL A 256 -0.80 -16.30 2.49
C VAL A 256 -0.45 -17.00 3.79
N THR A 257 0.71 -16.69 4.35
CA THR A 257 1.24 -17.28 5.58
C THR A 257 1.43 -16.19 6.63
N THR A 258 0.84 -16.37 7.81
CA THR A 258 1.13 -15.50 8.95
C THR A 258 2.46 -15.91 9.59
N LEU A 259 3.37 -14.95 9.76
CA LEU A 259 4.65 -15.14 10.45
C LEU A 259 4.42 -15.19 11.95
N GLY A 260 4.98 -16.19 12.61
CA GLY A 260 4.91 -16.33 14.06
C GLY A 260 6.10 -15.71 14.79
N PRO A 261 6.18 -15.89 16.12
CA PRO A 261 7.21 -15.31 16.97
C PRO A 261 8.63 -15.79 16.64
N GLU A 262 8.78 -16.89 15.88
CA GLU A 262 10.08 -17.40 15.46
C GLU A 262 10.90 -16.39 14.65
N ILE A 263 10.25 -15.51 13.89
CA ILE A 263 10.93 -14.45 13.12
C ILE A 263 11.42 -13.35 14.06
N ASP A 264 10.60 -12.96 15.04
CA ASP A 264 10.95 -11.95 16.03
C ASP A 264 12.14 -12.43 16.88
N GLU A 265 12.12 -13.70 17.31
CA GLU A 265 13.23 -14.31 18.05
C GLU A 265 14.52 -14.34 17.22
N ALA A 266 14.42 -14.69 15.93
CA ALA A 266 15.58 -14.71 15.03
C ALA A 266 16.14 -13.29 14.81
N TYR A 267 15.27 -12.29 14.70
CA TYR A 267 15.65 -10.88 14.60
C TYR A 267 16.37 -10.40 15.85
N MET A 268 15.83 -10.68 17.04
CA MET A 268 16.43 -10.30 18.32
C MET A 268 17.79 -10.98 18.54
N LYS A 269 17.91 -12.28 18.22
CA LYS A 269 19.21 -12.99 18.25
C LYS A 269 20.23 -12.34 17.34
N ARG A 270 19.82 -11.87 16.15
CA ARG A 270 20.71 -11.14 15.24
C ARG A 270 21.10 -9.77 15.81
N LEU A 271 20.15 -9.05 16.40
CA LEU A 271 20.39 -7.73 17.01
C LEU A 271 21.41 -7.80 18.14
N GLU A 272 21.39 -8.85 18.95
CA GLU A 272 22.40 -9.05 20.00
C GLU A 272 23.84 -9.19 19.48
N THR A 273 24.02 -9.63 18.24
CA THR A 273 25.34 -9.78 17.62
C THR A 273 25.98 -8.46 17.20
N ILE A 274 25.20 -7.38 17.08
CA ILE A 274 25.71 -6.06 16.67
C ILE A 274 26.06 -5.15 17.85
N VAL A 275 25.85 -5.61 19.09
CA VAL A 275 26.28 -4.89 20.30
C VAL A 275 27.82 -4.84 20.32
N LEU A 276 28.37 -3.64 20.12
CA LEU A 276 29.82 -3.43 19.97
C LEU A 276 30.60 -3.81 21.23
N ASP A 277 30.15 -3.37 22.40
CA ASP A 277 30.79 -3.67 23.68
C ASP A 277 29.76 -4.08 24.73
N ARG A 278 29.63 -5.39 24.93
CA ARG A 278 28.74 -5.97 25.93
C ARG A 278 29.20 -5.68 27.37
N LYS A 279 30.49 -5.38 27.59
CA LYS A 279 31.02 -5.06 28.92
C LYS A 279 30.54 -3.68 29.35
N VAL A 280 30.61 -2.68 28.48
CA VAL A 280 30.09 -1.32 28.76
C VAL A 280 28.60 -1.36 29.13
N VAL A 281 27.78 -2.10 28.38
CA VAL A 281 26.35 -2.25 28.70
C VAL A 281 26.13 -2.89 30.09
N ARG A 282 26.92 -3.91 30.45
CA ARG A 282 26.83 -4.58 31.76
C ARG A 282 27.31 -3.69 32.92
N GLU A 283 28.27 -2.80 32.67
CA GLU A 283 28.87 -1.92 33.67
C GLU A 283 28.06 -0.62 33.88
N ALA A 284 27.22 -0.23 32.93
CA ALA A 284 26.37 0.96 32.96
C ALA A 284 25.18 0.86 33.94
N LYS A 285 25.39 0.32 35.14
CA LYS A 285 24.34 0.06 36.16
C LYS A 285 23.65 1.33 36.69
N SER A 286 24.27 2.48 36.57
CA SER A 286 23.72 3.78 37.00
C SER A 286 23.04 4.57 35.86
N LEU A 287 23.04 4.04 34.63
CA LEU A 287 22.39 4.68 33.49
C LEU A 287 20.87 4.53 33.60
N HIS A 288 20.16 5.65 33.54
CA HIS A 288 18.70 5.68 33.48
C HIS A 288 18.27 5.89 32.03
N ILE A 289 17.44 4.99 31.50
CA ILE A 289 16.93 5.06 30.12
C ILE A 289 15.43 5.37 30.18
N VAL A 290 15.02 6.44 29.52
CA VAL A 290 13.60 6.76 29.30
C VAL A 290 13.30 6.46 27.83
N PHE A 291 12.32 5.58 27.59
CA PHE A 291 11.86 5.23 26.26
C PHE A 291 10.37 5.51 26.14
N THR A 292 9.96 6.10 25.02
CA THR A 292 8.56 6.19 24.63
C THR A 292 8.42 5.62 23.22
N PRO A 293 7.50 4.66 22.99
CA PRO A 293 7.16 4.22 21.65
C PRO A 293 6.34 5.27 20.89
N LEU A 294 5.95 6.38 21.55
CA LEU A 294 4.98 7.34 21.01
C LEU A 294 3.68 6.61 20.59
N HIS A 295 3.53 6.32 19.30
CA HIS A 295 2.40 5.60 18.73
C HIS A 295 2.79 4.36 17.94
N GLY A 296 4.05 3.89 18.00
CA GLY A 296 4.53 2.74 17.23
C GLY A 296 5.86 2.15 17.67
#